data_AF-A0A542N5M6-F1
#
_entry.id   AF-A0A542N5M6-F1
#
_cell.length_a   1.000
_cell.length_b   1.000
_cell.length_c   1.000
_cell.angle_alpha   90.00
_cell.angle_beta   90.00
_cell.angle_gamma   90.00
#
_symmetry.space_group_name_H-M   'P 1'
#
loop_
_entity.id
_entity.type
_entity.pdbx_description
1 polymer ?
#
loop_
_entity_poly.entity_id
_entity_poly.type
_entity_poly.pdbx_seq_one_letter_code
_entity_poly.pdbx_strand_id
1 'polypeptide(L)'
;MWVLLVTLGAASSVASVLVYAHDRPTSSYPFSSTPSDEPKAVKVLRIAGFFLTMFAALMLASSTGVWVGVLTLVGVWLPLMVTILISNAVRRHRTRDLSA
;
A
#
# COMPACT_ATOMS: atom_id res chain seq x y z
N MET A 1 -10.93 18.28 6.01
CA MET A 1 -11.62 16.99 6.17
C MET A 1 -11.02 15.89 5.29
N TRP A 2 -11.05 16.05 3.96
CA TRP A 2 -10.61 15.01 3.02
C TRP A 2 -9.12 14.65 3.10
N VAL A 3 -8.25 15.64 3.31
CA VAL A 3 -6.81 15.45 3.50
C VAL A 3 -6.53 14.45 4.63
N LEU A 4 -7.27 14.53 5.74
CA LEU A 4 -7.11 13.60 6.88
C LEU A 4 -7.44 12.16 6.49
N LEU A 5 -8.48 11.96 5.67
CA LEU A 5 -8.87 10.63 5.17
C LEU A 5 -7.85 10.07 4.18
N VAL A 6 -7.30 10.92 3.29
CA VAL A 6 -6.20 10.53 2.40
C VAL A 6 -4.98 10.11 3.23
N THR A 7 -4.60 10.90 4.24
CA THR A 7 -3.45 10.58 5.11
C THR A 7 -3.67 9.33 5.93
N LEU A 8 -4.87 9.10 6.49
CA LEU A 8 -5.16 7.85 7.20
C LEU A 8 -5.14 6.63 6.26
N GLY A 9 -5.66 6.77 5.04
CA GLY A 9 -5.68 5.70 4.05
C GLY A 9 -4.27 5.31 3.60
N ALA A 10 -3.43 6.31 3.35
CA ALA A 10 -2.01 6.12 3.08
C ALA A 10 -1.27 5.49 4.28
N ALA A 11 -1.49 6.00 5.50
CA ALA A 11 -0.87 5.47 6.71
C ALA A 11 -1.26 4.00 6.98
N SER A 12 -2.53 3.64 6.77
CA SER A 12 -3.01 2.25 6.90
C SER A 12 -2.34 1.32 5.88
N SER A 13 -2.14 1.81 4.66
CA SER A 13 -1.45 1.08 3.60
C SER A 13 0.02 0.86 3.95
N VAL A 14 0.73 1.87 4.44
CA VAL A 14 2.11 1.76 4.92
C VAL A 14 2.21 0.84 6.14
N ALA A 15 1.31 0.98 7.12
CA ALA A 15 1.28 0.12 8.28
C ALA A 15 1.04 -1.34 7.91
N SER A 16 0.25 -1.64 6.86
CA SER A 16 0.10 -3.01 6.36
C SER A 16 1.43 -3.59 5.85
N VAL A 17 2.24 -2.78 5.16
CA VAL A 17 3.56 -3.18 4.67
C VAL A 17 4.53 -3.41 5.83
N LEU A 18 4.49 -2.54 6.84
CA LEU A 18 5.34 -2.68 8.03
C LEU A 18 5.00 -3.92 8.85
N VAL A 19 3.71 -4.16 9.12
CA VAL A 19 3.26 -5.36 9.85
C VAL A 19 3.63 -6.63 9.07
N TYR A 20 3.44 -6.63 7.74
CA TYR A 20 3.86 -7.77 6.92
C TYR A 20 5.38 -7.99 6.96
N ALA A 21 6.18 -6.93 6.87
CA ALA A 21 7.63 -7.03 6.91
C ALA A 21 8.16 -7.48 8.28
N HIS A 22 7.44 -7.14 9.36
CA HIS A 22 7.72 -7.61 10.71
C HIS A 22 7.39 -9.11 10.86
N ASP A 23 6.19 -9.53 10.42
CA ASP A 23 5.75 -10.91 10.56
C ASP A 23 6.46 -11.87 9.59
N ARG A 24 6.89 -11.37 8.42
CA ARG A 24 7.53 -12.15 7.35
C ARG A 24 8.73 -11.41 6.75
N PRO A 25 9.86 -11.32 7.48
CA PRO A 25 11.02 -10.53 7.04
C PRO A 25 11.70 -11.08 5.79
N THR A 26 11.57 -12.39 5.52
CA THR A 26 12.19 -13.06 4.36
C THR A 26 11.26 -13.15 3.14
N SER A 27 9.97 -12.84 3.30
CA SER A 27 8.99 -12.95 2.22
C SER A 27 8.83 -11.63 1.47
N SER A 28 8.62 -11.72 0.16
CA SER A 28 8.29 -10.53 -0.66
C SER A 28 6.87 -10.07 -0.37
N TYR A 29 6.65 -8.76 -0.27
CA TYR A 29 5.31 -8.23 -0.06
C TYR A 29 4.45 -8.45 -1.32
N PRO A 30 3.31 -9.15 -1.21
CA PRO A 30 2.49 -9.51 -2.35
C PRO A 30 1.62 -8.32 -2.76
N PHE A 31 1.81 -7.78 -3.97
CA PHE A 31 1.08 -6.60 -4.41
C PHE A 31 -0.30 -6.93 -5.03
N SER A 32 -0.43 -8.07 -5.72
CA SER A 32 -1.64 -8.41 -6.49
C SER A 32 -2.32 -9.73 -6.13
N SER A 33 -1.66 -10.62 -5.40
CA SER A 33 -2.27 -11.86 -4.89
C SER A 33 -2.54 -11.65 -3.41
N THR A 34 -3.76 -11.89 -2.93
CA THR A 34 -3.97 -12.21 -1.52
C THR A 34 -3.36 -13.59 -1.31
N PRO A 35 -2.18 -13.73 -0.70
CA PRO A 35 -1.72 -15.04 -0.29
C PRO A 35 -2.79 -15.61 0.67
N SER A 36 -3.11 -16.89 0.51
CA SER A 36 -3.91 -17.65 1.48
C SER A 36 -3.48 -17.37 2.92
N ASP A 37 -2.17 -17.17 3.13
CA ASP A 37 -1.56 -17.11 4.46
C ASP A 37 -1.17 -15.69 4.90
N GLU A 38 -1.71 -14.63 4.29
CA GLU A 38 -1.41 -13.27 4.76
C GLU A 38 -1.97 -13.05 6.18
N PRO A 39 -1.19 -12.40 7.08
CA PRO A 39 -1.69 -12.11 8.42
C PRO A 39 -3.01 -11.33 8.34
N LYS A 40 -4.02 -11.77 9.11
CA LYS A 40 -5.36 -11.16 9.08
C LYS A 40 -5.31 -9.64 9.29
N ALA A 41 -4.40 -9.17 10.15
CA ALA A 41 -4.18 -7.75 10.41
C ALA A 41 -3.69 -6.98 9.17
N VAL A 42 -2.75 -7.53 8.40
CA VAL A 42 -2.24 -6.92 7.16
C VAL A 42 -3.36 -6.80 6.12
N LYS A 43 -4.16 -7.86 5.97
CA LYS A 43 -5.30 -7.87 5.04
C LYS A 43 -6.34 -6.81 5.41
N VAL A 44 -6.69 -6.71 6.69
CA VAL A 44 -7.63 -5.71 7.20
C VAL A 44 -7.10 -4.29 6.99
N LEU A 45 -5.83 -4.02 7.34
CA LEU A 45 -5.23 -2.70 7.15
C LEU A 45 -5.16 -2.29 5.67
N ARG A 46 -4.82 -3.23 4.79
CA ARG A 46 -4.75 -2.97 3.35
C ARG A 46 -6.11 -2.64 2.77
N ILE A 47 -7.13 -3.43 3.13
CA ILE A 47 -8.52 -3.21 2.68
C ILE A 47 -9.05 -1.89 3.25
N ALA A 48 -8.90 -1.66 4.56
CA ALA A 48 -9.34 -0.43 5.21
C ALA A 48 -8.65 0.79 4.61
N GLY A 49 -7.33 0.73 4.40
CA GLY A 49 -6.56 1.79 3.76
C GLY A 49 -7.02 2.08 2.33
N PHE A 50 -7.27 1.04 1.53
CA PHE A 50 -7.78 1.18 0.18
C PHE A 50 -9.16 1.86 0.16
N PHE A 51 -10.10 1.38 0.97
CA PHE A 51 -11.44 1.96 1.05
C PHE A 51 -11.42 3.41 1.55
N LEU A 52 -10.58 3.73 2.53
CA LEU A 52 -10.48 5.08 3.06
C LEU A 52 -9.91 6.05 2.02
N THR A 53 -8.87 5.64 1.30
CA THR A 53 -8.27 6.46 0.23
C THR A 53 -9.23 6.65 -0.95
N MET A 54 -9.96 5.59 -1.34
CA MET A 54 -11.01 5.65 -2.37
C MET A 54 -12.13 6.60 -1.98
N PHE A 55 -12.65 6.46 -0.76
CA PHE A 55 -13.71 7.32 -0.24
C PHE A 55 -13.27 8.78 -0.18
N ALA A 56 -12.04 9.03 0.28
CA ALA A 56 -11.47 10.37 0.28
C ALA A 56 -11.34 10.95 -1.13
N ALA A 57 -10.88 10.15 -2.10
CA ALA A 57 -10.72 10.57 -3.49
C ALA A 57 -12.07 10.84 -4.17
N LEU A 58 -13.10 10.05 -3.89
CA LEU A 58 -14.48 10.27 -4.36
C LEU A 58 -15.04 11.59 -3.84
N MET A 59 -14.84 11.87 -2.55
CA MET A 59 -15.29 13.12 -1.93
C MET A 59 -14.48 14.35 -2.40
N LEU A 60 -13.19 14.15 -2.69
CA LEU A 60 -12.36 15.17 -3.29
C LEU A 60 -12.82 15.45 -4.73
N ALA A 61 -13.09 14.40 -5.51
CA ALA A 61 -13.59 14.48 -6.88
C ALA A 61 -14.94 15.20 -6.97
N SER A 62 -15.84 14.96 -6.00
CA SER A 62 -17.15 15.62 -5.97
C SER A 62 -17.07 17.12 -5.62
N SER A 63 -16.00 17.58 -4.98
CA SER A 63 -15.86 18.97 -4.51
C SER A 63 -14.87 19.82 -5.32
N THR A 64 -13.84 19.20 -5.91
CA THR A 64 -12.76 19.89 -6.65
C THR A 64 -12.60 19.42 -8.10
N GLY A 65 -13.43 18.46 -8.52
CA GLY A 65 -13.41 17.87 -9.86
C GLY A 65 -12.64 16.56 -9.91
N VAL A 66 -13.09 15.67 -10.81
CA VAL A 66 -12.62 14.29 -10.95
C VAL A 66 -11.10 14.20 -11.10
N TRP A 67 -10.49 15.15 -11.82
CA TRP A 67 -9.04 15.20 -12.04
C TRP A 67 -8.23 15.31 -10.74
N VAL A 68 -8.70 16.07 -9.75
CA VAL A 68 -8.01 16.22 -8.47
C VAL A 68 -8.08 14.92 -7.66
N GLY A 69 -9.23 14.23 -7.69
CA GLY A 69 -9.38 12.90 -7.10
C GLY A 69 -8.45 11.86 -7.75
N VAL A 70 -8.36 11.87 -9.09
CA VAL A 70 -7.45 10.99 -9.85
C VAL A 70 -5.98 11.28 -9.51
N LEU A 71 -5.56 12.56 -9.53
CA LEU A 71 -4.19 12.94 -9.18
C LEU A 71 -3.82 12.56 -7.75
N THR A 72 -4.77 12.67 -6.81
CA THR A 72 -4.56 12.25 -5.42
C THR A 72 -4.34 10.74 -5.32
N LEU A 73 -5.13 9.95 -6.04
CA LEU A 73 -4.97 8.50 -6.06
C LEU A 73 -3.65 8.08 -6.68
N VAL A 74 -3.30 8.65 -7.82
CA VAL A 74 -2.01 8.40 -8.47
C VAL A 74 -0.86 8.83 -7.57
N GLY A 75 -0.95 10.03 -6.97
CA GLY A 75 0.08 10.57 -6.08
C GLY A 75 0.31 9.77 -4.80
N VAL A 76 -0.71 9.06 -4.31
CA VAL A 76 -0.58 8.20 -3.12
C VAL A 76 -0.16 6.77 -3.48
N TRP A 77 -0.81 6.17 -4.49
CA TRP A 77 -0.62 4.76 -4.81
C TRP A 77 0.63 4.50 -5.64
N LEU A 78 1.02 5.41 -6.54
CA LEU A 78 2.15 5.19 -7.44
C LEU A 78 3.49 5.18 -6.68
N PRO A 79 3.78 6.10 -5.74
CA PRO A 79 4.98 6.02 -4.91
C PRO A 79 5.00 4.77 -4.02
N LEU A 80 3.84 4.39 -3.46
CA LEU A 80 3.72 3.20 -2.62
C LEU A 80 4.00 1.93 -3.42
N MET A 81 3.48 1.84 -4.65
CA MET A 81 3.78 0.76 -5.59
C MET A 81 5.27 0.68 -5.92
N VAL A 82 5.88 1.81 -6.32
CA VAL A 82 7.31 1.88 -6.65
C VAL A 82 8.17 1.44 -5.46
N THR A 83 7.84 1.90 -4.25
CA THR A 83 8.56 1.55 -3.03
C THR A 83 8.51 0.06 -2.75
N ILE A 84 7.33 -0.58 -2.90
CA ILE A 84 7.19 -2.02 -2.71
C ILE A 84 7.95 -2.81 -3.78
N LEU A 85 7.89 -2.39 -5.05
CA LEU A 85 8.61 -3.03 -6.14
C LEU A 85 10.12 -2.99 -5.91
N ILE A 86 10.66 -1.82 -5.55
CA ILE A 86 12.09 -1.66 -5.22
C ILE A 86 12.45 -2.51 -4.01
N SER A 87 11.67 -2.45 -2.94
CA SER A 87 11.91 -3.24 -1.71
C SER A 87 11.94 -4.75 -1.98
N ASN A 88 11.05 -5.22 -2.86
CA ASN A 88 11.00 -6.61 -3.28
C ASN A 88 12.20 -6.97 -4.18
N ALA A 89 12.60 -6.10 -5.11
CA ALA A 89 13.76 -6.32 -5.95
C ALA A 89 15.04 -6.45 -5.12
N VAL A 90 15.24 -5.56 -4.14
CA VAL A 90 16.38 -5.60 -3.22
C VAL A 90 16.42 -6.90 -2.42
N ARG A 91 15.28 -7.37 -1.89
CA ARG A 91 15.20 -8.66 -1.16
C ARG A 91 15.53 -9.86 -2.06
N ARG A 92 15.08 -9.86 -3.32
CA ARG A 92 15.39 -10.93 -4.29
C ARG A 92 16.88 -11.00 -4.62
N HIS A 93 17.56 -9.87 -4.73
CA HIS A 93 19.01 -9.86 -4.93
C HIS A 93 19.76 -10.44 -3.72
N ARG A 94 19.45 -9.96 -2.51
CA ARG A 94 20.09 -10.45 -1.28
C ARG A 94 19.91 -11.96 -1.04
N THR A 95 18.77 -12.53 -1.42
CA THR A 95 18.53 -13.98 -1.27
C THR A 95 19.30 -14.82 -2.29
N ARG A 96 19.60 -14.29 -3.49
CA ARG A 96 20.45 -14.97 -4.47
C ARG A 96 21.91 -14.99 -4.03
N ASP A 97 22.41 -13.89 -3.48
CA ASP A 97 23.80 -13.78 -3.01
C ASP A 97 24.12 -14.72 -1.83
N LEU A 98 23.11 -15.08 -1.03
CA LEU A 98 23.25 -16.04 0.08
C LEU A 98 23.18 -17.52 -0.35
N SER A 99 22.82 -17.78 -1.61
CA SER A 99 22.63 -19.13 -2.15
C SER A 99 23.74 -19.58 -3.11
N ALA A 100 24.71 -18.70 -3.39
CA ALA A 100 25.90 -18.96 -4.21
C ALA A 100 27.11 -19.19 -3.32
#